data_AF-A0A7D6CEX7-F1
#
_entry.id   AF-A0A7D6CEX7-F1
#
_cell.length_a   1.000
_cell.length_b   1.000
_cell.length_c   1.000
_cell.angle_alpha   90.00
_cell.angle_beta   90.00
_cell.angle_gamma   90.00
#
_symmetry.space_group_name_H-M   'P 1'
#
loop_
_entity.id
_entity.type
_entity.pdbx_description
1 polymer ?
#
loop_
_entity_poly.entity_id
_entity_poly.type
_entity_poly.pdbx_seq_one_letter_code
_entity_poly.pdbx_strand_id
1 'polypeptide(L)'
;MTGGLPRSPADALRVAAGYLRRHGWHPGPGLYDPHHGCTHTGCRVVRSGMYPASVYGAIRAALLGHPSWFAITDPTTSETYAAAVDHLARHLRTRTVVDLHAAILPWERAPDRTRQQVITVLLSAADTAPATPASAARLAPVIPLGGARRPGVRPRRIA
;
A
#
# COMPACT_ATOMS: atom_id res chain seq x y z
N MET A 1 13.36 -4.75 17.11
CA MET A 1 12.79 -5.84 16.28
C MET A 1 13.96 -6.51 15.57
N THR A 2 14.46 -7.60 16.13
CA THR A 2 15.52 -8.46 15.57
C THR A 2 14.89 -9.71 14.93
N GLY A 3 13.90 -9.48 14.07
CA GLY A 3 13.31 -10.49 13.20
C GLY A 3 13.39 -9.96 11.78
N GLY A 4 13.71 -10.83 10.81
CA GLY A 4 13.84 -10.43 9.41
C GLY A 4 12.61 -9.68 8.89
N LEU A 5 12.81 -8.92 7.81
CA LEU A 5 11.71 -8.19 7.14
C LEU A 5 10.57 -9.17 6.78
N PRO A 6 9.30 -8.74 6.90
CA PRO A 6 8.17 -9.57 6.56
C PRO A 6 8.26 -10.00 5.10
N ARG A 7 8.03 -11.28 4.84
CA ARG A 7 8.09 -11.87 3.48
C ARG A 7 6.74 -12.33 2.97
N SER A 8 5.71 -12.30 3.81
CA SER A 8 4.34 -12.71 3.46
C SER A 8 3.37 -11.54 3.60
N PRO A 9 2.24 -11.57 2.88
CA PRO A 9 1.15 -10.61 3.09
C PRO A 9 0.66 -10.55 4.53
N ALA A 10 0.52 -11.72 5.19
CA ALA A 10 0.09 -11.78 6.58
C ALA A 10 1.06 -11.05 7.52
N ASP A 11 2.36 -11.31 7.38
CA ASP A 11 3.36 -10.66 8.23
C ASP A 11 3.49 -9.17 7.94
N ALA A 12 3.39 -8.77 6.68
CA ALA A 12 3.39 -7.37 6.29
C ALA A 12 2.26 -6.59 6.99
N LEU A 13 1.04 -7.14 7.01
CA LEU A 13 -0.12 -6.54 7.67
C LEU A 13 0.04 -6.48 9.20
N ARG A 14 0.57 -7.55 9.84
CA ARG A 14 0.85 -7.54 11.30
C ARG A 14 1.90 -6.49 11.66
N VAL A 15 3.00 -6.44 10.91
CA VAL A 15 4.07 -5.47 11.15
C VAL A 15 3.58 -4.04 10.86
N ALA A 16 2.72 -3.83 9.86
CA ALA A 16 2.08 -2.55 9.58
C ALA A 16 1.18 -2.08 10.74
N ALA A 17 0.37 -2.99 11.31
CA ALA A 17 -0.42 -2.69 12.50
C ALA A 17 0.48 -2.30 13.69
N GLY A 18 1.58 -3.03 13.90
CA GLY A 18 2.61 -2.70 14.89
C GLY A 18 3.29 -1.35 14.64
N TYR A 19 3.53 -1.01 13.36
CA TYR A 19 4.07 0.28 12.95
C TYR A 19 3.11 1.41 13.31
N LEU A 20 1.82 1.32 12.94
CA LEU A 20 0.81 2.32 13.29
C LEU A 20 0.57 2.41 14.81
N ARG A 21 0.75 1.32 15.57
CA ARG A 21 0.74 1.34 17.05
C ARG A 21 1.90 2.12 17.66
N ARG A 22 3.06 2.16 17.01
CA ARG A 22 4.22 2.91 17.51
C ARG A 22 4.25 4.35 17.03
N HIS A 23 3.91 4.58 15.77
CA HIS A 23 4.12 5.88 15.12
C HIS A 23 2.85 6.70 14.93
N GLY A 24 1.69 6.16 15.33
CA GLY A 24 0.42 6.82 15.11
C GLY A 24 -0.21 6.45 13.77
N TRP A 25 -1.46 6.83 13.64
CA TRP A 25 -2.23 6.81 12.40
C TRP A 25 -2.92 8.16 12.29
N HIS A 26 -3.00 8.71 11.08
CA HIS A 26 -3.67 9.98 10.81
C HIS A 26 -4.48 9.86 9.52
N PRO A 27 -5.77 10.26 9.50
CA PRO A 27 -6.64 10.21 8.32
C PRO A 27 -6.33 11.33 7.29
N GLY A 28 -5.10 11.83 7.27
CA GLY A 28 -4.74 13.08 6.58
C GLY A 28 -5.04 13.07 5.08
N PRO A 29 -4.99 14.23 4.41
CA PRO A 29 -5.33 14.34 2.98
C PRO A 29 -4.38 13.55 2.06
N GLY A 30 -3.25 13.05 2.58
CA GLY A 30 -2.22 12.32 1.83
C GLY A 30 -1.88 10.94 2.43
N LEU A 31 -0.86 10.30 1.84
CA LEU A 31 -0.28 9.05 2.35
C LEU A 31 0.58 9.25 3.61
N TYR A 32 0.86 10.50 3.96
CA TYR A 32 1.80 10.90 4.99
C TYR A 32 1.20 11.97 5.91
N ASP A 33 1.67 12.02 7.15
CA ASP A 33 1.22 12.93 8.21
C ASP A 33 2.22 14.06 8.44
N PRO A 34 1.82 15.35 8.41
CA PRO A 34 2.70 16.48 8.71
C PRO A 34 3.22 16.44 10.16
N HIS A 35 4.52 16.23 10.30
CA HIS A 35 5.22 15.97 11.56
C HIS A 35 5.89 17.25 12.10
N HIS A 36 5.08 18.25 12.45
CA HIS A 36 5.56 19.53 12.99
C HIS A 36 5.92 19.51 14.49
N GLY A 37 5.80 18.35 15.17
CA GLY A 37 5.92 18.23 16.64
C GLY A 37 6.91 17.18 17.18
N CYS A 38 7.84 16.66 16.36
CA CYS A 38 8.85 15.70 16.86
C CYS A 38 9.86 16.38 17.79
N THR A 39 10.01 15.91 19.01
CA THR A 39 11.07 16.38 19.93
C THR A 39 12.34 15.53 19.87
N HIS A 40 12.38 14.45 19.07
CA HIS A 40 13.55 13.59 18.92
C HIS A 40 14.65 14.25 18.05
N THR A 41 15.73 14.69 18.69
CA THR A 41 16.97 15.18 18.08
C THR A 41 17.66 14.06 17.31
N GLY A 42 17.43 14.01 15.99
CA GLY A 42 18.00 12.98 15.11
C GLY A 42 16.96 12.17 14.32
N CYS A 43 15.67 12.46 14.52
CA CYS A 43 14.63 11.89 13.67
C CYS A 43 14.85 12.33 12.21
N ARG A 44 15.29 11.40 11.34
CA ARG A 44 15.46 11.61 9.89
C ARG A 44 14.18 12.10 9.20
N VAL A 45 13.03 11.94 9.86
CA VAL A 45 11.71 12.36 9.40
C VAL A 45 11.42 13.84 9.71
N VAL A 46 12.23 14.51 10.54
CA VAL A 46 12.15 15.98 10.76
C VAL A 46 12.57 16.75 9.51
N ARG A 47 13.53 16.23 8.72
CA ARG A 47 13.99 16.92 7.49
C ARG A 47 12.97 16.90 6.36
N SER A 48 12.03 15.96 6.38
CA SER A 48 10.97 15.82 5.38
C SER A 48 9.57 16.13 5.93
N GLY A 49 9.45 16.24 7.25
CA GLY A 49 8.23 16.57 7.97
C GLY A 49 7.11 15.54 7.84
N MET A 50 7.36 14.28 7.47
CA MET A 50 6.26 13.36 7.12
C MET A 50 6.51 11.87 7.40
N TYR A 51 5.79 11.27 8.36
CA TYR A 51 5.71 9.80 8.50
C TYR A 51 4.59 9.24 7.63
N PRO A 52 4.76 8.04 7.04
CA PRO A 52 3.68 7.32 6.39
C PRO A 52 2.65 6.85 7.44
N ALA A 53 1.68 7.70 7.79
CA ALA A 53 0.64 7.40 8.76
C ALA A 53 -0.63 6.79 8.15
N SER A 54 -0.66 6.66 6.81
CA SER A 54 -1.69 5.92 6.08
C SER A 54 -1.47 4.40 6.15
N VAL A 55 -2.51 3.63 5.85
CA VAL A 55 -2.43 2.17 5.72
C VAL A 55 -1.37 1.75 4.69
N TYR A 56 -1.40 2.35 3.49
CA TYR A 56 -0.42 2.05 2.44
C TYR A 56 1.01 2.35 2.87
N GLY A 57 1.19 3.50 3.50
CA GLY A 57 2.48 3.92 4.02
C GLY A 57 3.01 2.96 5.09
N ALA A 58 2.15 2.49 5.99
CA ALA A 58 2.52 1.55 7.04
C ALA A 58 2.92 0.17 6.49
N ILE A 59 2.20 -0.34 5.47
CA ILE A 59 2.57 -1.61 4.80
C ILE A 59 3.94 -1.48 4.12
N ARG A 60 4.19 -0.35 3.45
CA ARG A 60 5.51 -0.08 2.86
C ARG A 60 6.61 -0.02 3.91
N ALA A 61 6.40 0.74 4.99
CA ALA A 61 7.39 0.88 6.05
C ALA A 61 7.66 -0.46 6.77
N ALA A 62 6.63 -1.30 6.91
CA ALA A 62 6.76 -2.64 7.44
C ALA A 62 7.67 -3.53 6.57
N LEU A 63 7.49 -3.49 5.27
CA LEU A 63 8.24 -4.29 4.31
C LEU A 63 9.69 -3.83 4.12
N LEU A 64 9.92 -2.51 4.12
CA LEU A 64 11.27 -1.95 3.98
C LEU A 64 12.06 -1.89 5.30
N GLY A 65 11.37 -2.04 6.43
CA GLY A 65 11.97 -1.86 7.77
C GLY A 65 12.23 -0.40 8.15
N HIS A 66 11.92 0.54 7.25
CA HIS A 66 12.05 1.97 7.49
C HIS A 66 10.97 2.75 6.71
N PRO A 67 10.59 3.96 7.16
CA PRO A 67 9.76 4.87 6.36
C PRO A 67 10.40 5.15 4.99
N SER A 68 9.59 5.20 3.93
CA SER A 68 10.05 5.54 2.58
C SER A 68 8.94 6.23 1.77
N TRP A 69 9.31 7.31 1.07
CA TRP A 69 8.43 8.00 0.13
C TRP A 69 8.43 7.36 -1.26
N PHE A 70 9.52 6.68 -1.60
CA PHE A 70 9.75 6.16 -2.93
C PHE A 70 9.02 4.84 -3.17
N ALA A 71 8.82 4.54 -4.45
CA ALA A 71 8.30 3.25 -4.88
C ALA A 71 9.23 2.11 -4.41
N ILE A 72 8.63 0.97 -4.14
CA ILE A 72 9.38 -0.25 -3.85
C ILE A 72 9.97 -0.73 -5.18
N THR A 73 11.30 -0.79 -5.27
CA THR A 73 12.02 -1.18 -6.49
C THR A 73 12.41 -2.65 -6.51
N ASP A 74 12.57 -3.28 -5.34
CA ASP A 74 12.79 -4.71 -5.24
C ASP A 74 11.53 -5.47 -5.68
N PRO A 75 11.60 -6.35 -6.70
CA PRO A 75 10.43 -7.05 -7.23
C PRO A 75 9.69 -7.87 -6.18
N THR A 76 10.42 -8.65 -5.38
CA THR A 76 9.84 -9.53 -4.35
C THR A 76 9.06 -8.73 -3.30
N THR A 77 9.65 -7.63 -2.85
CA THR A 77 9.03 -6.73 -1.89
C THR A 77 7.82 -6.02 -2.49
N SER A 78 7.89 -5.63 -3.77
CA SER A 78 6.80 -4.99 -4.50
C SER A 78 5.60 -5.93 -4.67
N GLU A 79 5.84 -7.19 -4.99
CA GLU A 79 4.80 -8.23 -5.09
C GLU A 79 4.17 -8.53 -3.74
N THR A 80 4.97 -8.60 -2.67
CA THR A 80 4.46 -8.79 -1.31
C THR A 80 3.60 -7.59 -0.88
N TYR A 81 4.03 -6.37 -1.22
CA TYR A 81 3.25 -5.16 -0.99
C TYR A 81 1.91 -5.18 -1.75
N ALA A 82 1.94 -5.51 -3.04
CA ALA A 82 0.75 -5.59 -3.87
C ALA A 82 -0.23 -6.67 -3.36
N ALA A 83 0.28 -7.85 -2.98
CA ALA A 83 -0.53 -8.93 -2.43
C ALA A 83 -1.15 -8.56 -1.08
N ALA A 84 -0.42 -7.85 -0.20
CA ALA A 84 -0.97 -7.36 1.07
C ALA A 84 -2.07 -6.31 0.85
N VAL A 85 -1.85 -5.37 -0.07
CA VAL A 85 -2.83 -4.34 -0.44
C VAL A 85 -4.09 -4.97 -1.05
N ASP A 86 -3.93 -5.87 -2.01
CA ASP A 86 -5.06 -6.55 -2.67
C ASP A 86 -5.88 -7.36 -1.66
N HIS A 87 -5.20 -8.12 -0.79
CA HIS A 87 -5.87 -8.89 0.25
C HIS A 87 -6.64 -8.00 1.22
N LEU A 88 -6.04 -6.90 1.68
CA LEU A 88 -6.73 -5.95 2.55
C LEU A 88 -7.94 -5.32 1.86
N ALA A 89 -7.82 -4.93 0.58
CA ALA A 89 -8.93 -4.40 -0.18
C ALA A 89 -10.08 -5.41 -0.31
N ARG A 90 -9.78 -6.69 -0.56
CA ARG A 90 -10.78 -7.77 -0.55
C ARG A 90 -11.38 -8.02 0.83
N HIS A 91 -10.57 -7.94 1.89
CA HIS A 91 -11.03 -8.09 3.27
C HIS A 91 -12.07 -7.01 3.63
N LEU A 92 -11.77 -5.75 3.31
CA LEU A 92 -12.69 -4.62 3.52
C LEU A 92 -14.03 -4.79 2.78
N ARG A 93 -14.01 -5.39 1.58
CA ARG A 93 -15.24 -5.63 0.78
C ARG A 93 -16.13 -6.75 1.33
N THR A 94 -15.54 -7.77 1.96
CA THR A 94 -16.23 -9.05 2.26
C THR A 94 -16.62 -9.21 3.72
N ARG A 95 -15.96 -8.52 4.66
CA ARG A 95 -16.22 -8.65 6.09
C ARG A 95 -16.57 -7.30 6.72
N THR A 96 -17.88 -7.05 6.78
CA THR A 96 -18.58 -6.30 7.84
C THR A 96 -17.90 -5.04 8.42
N VAL A 97 -18.15 -3.88 7.82
CA VAL A 97 -18.70 -2.70 8.52
C VAL A 97 -19.70 -2.07 7.55
N VAL A 98 -20.81 -1.53 8.04
CA VAL A 98 -21.79 -0.79 7.22
C VAL A 98 -21.06 0.32 6.44
N ASP A 99 -21.35 0.47 5.14
CA ASP A 99 -20.78 1.45 4.18
C ASP A 99 -19.37 1.21 3.57
N LEU A 100 -18.94 -0.04 3.42
CA LEU A 100 -17.56 -0.40 3.05
C LEU A 100 -17.29 -1.03 1.68
N HIS A 101 -18.06 -0.68 0.63
CA HIS A 101 -17.61 -0.91 -0.76
C HIS A 101 -16.57 0.15 -1.21
N ALA A 102 -15.68 0.54 -0.30
CA ALA A 102 -14.72 1.62 -0.48
C ALA A 102 -13.31 1.07 -0.72
N ALA A 103 -12.55 1.73 -1.59
CA ALA A 103 -11.10 1.53 -1.64
C ALA A 103 -10.47 1.89 -0.27
N ILE A 104 -9.27 1.36 0.01
CA ILE A 104 -8.58 1.55 1.31
C ILE A 104 -8.51 3.04 1.72
N LEU A 105 -8.19 3.95 0.79
CA LEU A 105 -8.07 5.38 1.07
C LEU A 105 -9.41 6.02 1.50
N PRO A 106 -10.52 5.91 0.74
CA PRO A 106 -11.81 6.40 1.21
C PRO A 106 -12.26 5.78 2.54
N TRP A 107 -12.01 4.49 2.76
CA TRP A 107 -12.37 3.84 4.02
C TRP A 107 -11.60 4.38 5.23
N GLU A 108 -10.27 4.54 5.09
CA GLU A 108 -9.46 5.07 6.19
C GLU A 108 -9.77 6.55 6.46
N ARG A 109 -10.24 7.31 5.46
CA ARG A 109 -10.57 8.74 5.60
C ARG A 109 -12.01 9.01 6.03
N ALA A 110 -12.79 7.98 6.32
CA ALA A 110 -14.13 8.17 6.84
C ALA A 110 -14.09 9.03 8.12
N PRO A 111 -15.02 10.00 8.29
CA PRO A 111 -14.94 11.00 9.36
C PRO A 111 -14.87 10.41 10.77
N ASP A 112 -15.48 9.24 11.00
CA ASP A 112 -15.46 8.55 12.29
C ASP A 112 -14.40 7.44 12.37
N ARG A 113 -13.47 7.38 11.41
CA ARG A 113 -12.41 6.38 11.42
C ARG A 113 -11.48 6.65 12.59
N THR A 114 -11.23 5.61 13.37
CA THR A 114 -10.27 5.67 14.48
C THR A 114 -9.03 4.84 14.19
N ARG A 115 -7.92 5.24 14.80
CA ARG A 115 -6.66 4.47 14.79
C ARG A 115 -6.86 3.03 15.22
N GLN A 116 -7.67 2.80 16.26
CA GLN A 116 -7.94 1.47 16.77
C GLN A 116 -8.67 0.61 15.75
N GLN A 117 -9.68 1.16 15.06
CA GLN A 117 -10.37 0.46 13.98
C GLN A 117 -9.41 0.09 12.84
N VAL A 118 -8.50 1.00 12.45
CA VAL A 118 -7.49 0.72 11.41
C VAL A 118 -6.57 -0.43 11.81
N ILE A 119 -6.05 -0.39 13.02
CA ILE A 119 -5.19 -1.44 13.57
C ILE A 119 -5.93 -2.78 13.65
N THR A 120 -7.17 -2.78 14.15
CA THR A 120 -7.98 -4.00 14.28
C THR A 120 -8.24 -4.63 12.92
N VAL A 121 -8.57 -3.83 11.91
CA VAL A 121 -8.79 -4.34 10.54
C VAL A 121 -7.51 -4.89 9.92
N LEU A 122 -6.35 -4.25 10.12
CA LEU A 122 -5.08 -4.79 9.64
C LEU A 122 -4.77 -6.17 10.24
N LEU A 123 -5.03 -6.34 11.54
CA LEU A 123 -4.83 -7.62 12.22
C LEU A 123 -5.82 -8.68 11.76
N SER A 124 -7.11 -8.33 11.67
CA SER A 124 -8.15 -9.21 11.13
C SER A 124 -7.85 -9.64 9.69
N ALA A 125 -7.36 -8.72 8.86
CA ALA A 125 -6.94 -9.03 7.50
C ALA A 125 -5.71 -9.95 7.46
N ALA A 126 -4.76 -9.73 8.37
CA ALA A 126 -3.58 -10.58 8.49
C ALA A 126 -3.92 -12.03 8.88
N ASP A 127 -4.94 -12.25 9.70
CA ASP A 127 -5.36 -13.59 10.15
C ASP A 127 -5.92 -14.45 9.02
N THR A 128 -6.36 -13.83 7.92
CA THR A 128 -6.83 -14.56 6.72
C THR A 128 -5.94 -14.39 5.51
N ALA A 129 -4.81 -13.68 5.64
CA ALA A 129 -3.88 -13.46 4.55
C ALA A 129 -2.99 -14.69 4.34
N PRO A 130 -2.48 -14.91 3.11
CA PRO A 130 -1.46 -15.92 2.87
C PRO A 130 -0.25 -15.69 3.78
N ALA A 131 0.15 -16.75 4.50
CA ALA A 131 1.36 -16.76 5.33
C ALA A 131 2.62 -17.14 4.53
N THR A 132 2.45 -17.63 3.31
CA THR A 132 3.55 -17.89 2.38
C THR A 132 3.96 -16.60 1.68
N PRO A 133 5.22 -16.50 1.22
CA PRO A 133 5.64 -15.38 0.40
C PRO A 133 4.74 -15.22 -0.84
N ALA A 134 4.57 -13.97 -1.28
CA ALA A 134 3.96 -13.73 -2.57
C ALA A 134 4.83 -14.42 -3.63
N SER A 135 4.23 -15.31 -4.41
CA SER A 135 4.95 -15.93 -5.52
C SER A 135 5.20 -14.86 -6.57
N ALA A 136 6.39 -14.86 -7.16
CA ALA A 136 6.67 -13.95 -8.26
C ALA A 136 5.65 -14.18 -9.37
N ALA A 137 4.80 -13.18 -9.59
CA ALA A 137 3.81 -13.27 -10.63
C ALA A 137 4.61 -13.19 -11.93
N ARG A 138 4.50 -14.21 -12.80
CA ARG A 138 4.97 -14.03 -14.18
C ARG A 138 4.27 -12.78 -14.70
N LEU A 139 5.07 -11.76 -15.03
CA LEU A 139 4.56 -10.57 -15.69
C LEU A 139 3.67 -11.03 -16.83
N ALA A 140 2.40 -10.65 -16.78
CA ALA A 140 1.51 -10.88 -17.90
C ALA A 140 2.18 -10.25 -19.13
N PRO A 141 2.12 -10.90 -20.31
CA PRO A 141 2.69 -10.34 -21.51
C PRO A 141 2.15 -8.92 -21.68
N VAL A 142 3.07 -7.95 -21.88
CA VAL A 142 2.71 -6.56 -22.12
C VAL A 142 1.84 -6.53 -23.37
N ILE A 143 0.57 -6.18 -23.21
CA ILE A 143 -0.33 -5.98 -24.35
C ILE A 143 0.10 -4.65 -24.99
N PRO A 144 0.66 -4.66 -26.22
CA PRO A 144 1.01 -3.42 -26.89
C PRO A 144 -0.28 -2.63 -27.14
N LEU A 145 -0.42 -1.49 -26.46
CA LEU A 145 -1.52 -0.55 -26.67
C LEU A 145 -1.23 0.24 -27.97
N GLY A 146 -1.44 -0.41 -29.11
CA GLY A 146 -1.62 0.19 -30.44
C GLY A 146 -0.51 1.10 -30.97
N GLY A 147 0.36 0.55 -31.82
CA GLY A 147 1.33 1.33 -32.61
C GLY A 147 1.55 0.75 -34.00
N ALA A 148 0.60 0.97 -34.93
CA ALA A 148 0.85 1.09 -36.36
C ALA A 148 -0.45 1.48 -37.11
N ARG A 149 -0.64 2.79 -37.37
CA ARG A 149 -1.40 3.19 -38.55
C ARG A 149 -0.62 2.69 -39.76
N ARG A 150 -1.22 1.80 -40.56
CA ARG A 150 -0.67 1.38 -41.86
C ARG A 150 -0.37 2.62 -42.73
N PRO A 151 0.78 2.66 -43.44
CA PRO A 151 1.09 3.77 -44.32
C PRO A 151 0.20 3.77 -45.58
N GLY A 152 -0.32 4.97 -45.88
CA GLY A 152 -0.89 5.48 -47.13
C GLY A 152 -1.36 4.51 -48.21
N VAL A 153 -2.67 4.33 -48.34
CA VAL A 153 -3.30 4.07 -49.64
C VAL A 153 -3.58 5.43 -50.29
N ARG A 154 -2.79 5.82 -51.31
CA ARG A 154 -3.14 6.96 -52.16
C ARG A 154 -4.40 6.59 -52.97
N PRO A 155 -5.42 7.47 -53.04
CA PRO A 155 -6.56 7.23 -53.92
C PRO A 155 -6.09 7.30 -55.38
N ARG A 156 -6.42 6.27 -56.18
CA ARG A 156 -6.30 6.31 -57.64
C ARG A 156 -7.20 7.42 -58.16
N ARG A 157 -6.64 8.39 -58.89
CA ARG A 157 -7.42 9.29 -59.75
C ARG A 157 -8.04 8.44 -60.85
N ILE A 158 -9.36 8.52 -60.99
CA ILE A 158 -10.07 8.09 -62.20
C ILE A 158 -9.92 9.26 -63.17
N ALA A 159 -9.44 8.94 -64.37
CA ALA A 159 -9.36 9.84 -65.52
C ALA A 159 -10.73 9.92 -66.21
#